data_AF-A0A964PN22-F1
#
_entry.id   AF-A0A964PN22-F1
#
_cell.length_a   1.000
_cell.length_b   1.000
_cell.length_c   1.000
_cell.angle_alpha   90.00
_cell.angle_beta   90.00
_cell.angle_gamma   90.00
#
_symmetry.space_group_name_H-M   'P 1'
#
loop_
_entity.id
_entity.type
_entity.pdbx_description
1 polymer ?
#
loop_
_entity_poly.entity_id
_entity_poly.type
_entity_poly.pdbx_seq_one_letter_code
_entity_poly.pdbx_strand_id
1 'polypeptide(L)' 'MLVATQDTVTPTAIALPAFDDAVAPKELLMIEGRHNMAYHECFETRVSAARDWFVRQLTEGS' A
#
# COMPACT_ATOMS: atom_id res chain seq x y z
N MET A 1 -3.07 1.59 1.72
CA MET A 1 -2.77 1.58 0.29
C MET A 1 -1.26 1.47 0.10
N LEU A 2 -0.82 0.57 -0.78
CA LEU A 2 0.59 0.40 -1.15
C LEU A 2 0.77 0.95 -2.57
N VAL A 3 1.64 1.93 -2.78
CA VAL A 3 1.77 2.61 -4.07
C VAL A 3 3.25 2.64 -4.50
N ALA A 4 3.53 2.19 -5.72
CA ALA A 4 4.87 2.30 -6.29
C ALA A 4 5.06 3.70 -6.91
N THR A 5 6.24 4.31 -6.76
CA THR A 5 6.49 5.71 -7.20
C THR A 5 6.59 5.86 -8.71
N GLN A 6 6.93 4.78 -9.42
CA GLN A 6 7.10 4.74 -10.87
C GLN A 6 6.16 3.71 -11.51
N ASP A 7 4.97 3.56 -10.95
CA ASP A 7 3.95 2.65 -11.47
C ASP A 7 3.38 3.16 -12.80
N THR A 8 3.55 2.40 -13.87
CA THR A 8 3.02 2.72 -15.20
C THR A 8 1.77 1.89 -15.55
N VAL A 9 1.38 0.94 -14.70
CA VAL A 9 0.22 0.05 -14.90
C VAL A 9 -0.97 0.56 -14.10
N THR A 10 -0.74 0.90 -12.84
CA THR A 10 -1.69 1.57 -11.94
C THR A 10 -1.06 2.88 -11.49
N PRO A 11 -1.20 3.96 -12.27
CA PRO A 11 -0.44 5.18 -12.05
C PRO A 11 -0.59 5.74 -10.64
N THR A 12 0.53 6.10 -10.02
CA THR A 12 0.62 6.79 -8.72
C THR A 12 -0.32 7.99 -8.66
N ALA A 13 -0.45 8.72 -9.78
CA ALA A 13 -1.30 9.90 -9.91
C ALA A 13 -2.81 9.62 -9.77
N ILE A 14 -3.25 8.36 -9.95
CA ILE A 14 -4.64 7.95 -9.71
C ILE A 14 -4.79 7.40 -8.29
N ALA A 15 -3.78 6.66 -7.80
CA ALA A 15 -3.81 6.04 -6.49
C ALA A 15 -3.82 7.08 -5.34
N LEU A 16 -3.02 8.15 -5.46
CA LEU A 16 -2.91 9.16 -4.40
C LEU A 16 -4.23 9.93 -4.16
N PRO A 17 -4.91 10.49 -5.19
CA PRO A 17 -6.21 11.12 -4.97
C PRO A 17 -7.25 10.16 -4.38
N ALA A 18 -7.28 8.91 -4.85
CA ALA A 18 -8.19 7.90 -4.30
C ALA A 18 -7.89 7.58 -2.83
N PHE A 19 -6.61 7.61 -2.43
CA PHE A 19 -6.23 7.49 -1.02
C PHE A 19 -6.72 8.69 -0.22
N ASP A 20 -6.56 9.91 -0.73
CA ASP A 20 -7.00 11.13 -0.06
C ASP A 20 -8.51 11.15 0.16
N ASP A 21 -9.30 10.69 -0.80
CA ASP A 21 -10.76 10.61 -0.72
C ASP A 21 -11.28 9.55 0.27
N ALA A 22 -10.48 8.51 0.57
CA ALA A 22 -10.89 7.44 1.49
C ALA A 22 -11.04 7.93 2.95
N VAL A 23 -11.98 7.35 3.71
CA VAL A 23 -12.15 7.65 5.14
C VAL A 23 -11.19 6.85 6.03
N ALA A 24 -10.93 7.32 7.24
CA ALA A 24 -10.13 6.60 8.23
C ALA A 24 -10.88 5.36 8.78
N PRO A 25 -10.16 4.32 9.26
CA PRO A 25 -8.70 4.21 9.34
C PRO A 25 -8.05 3.83 7.99
N LYS A 26 -7.02 4.59 7.60
CA LYS A 26 -6.27 4.38 6.34
C LYS A 26 -4.79 4.69 6.53
N GLU A 27 -3.93 3.94 5.85
CA GLU A 27 -2.47 4.16 5.85
C GLU A 27 -1.92 4.04 4.44
N LEU A 28 -0.87 4.80 4.13
CA LEU A 28 -0.21 4.83 2.83
C LEU A 28 1.26 4.42 2.99
N LEU A 29 1.72 3.45 2.19
CA LEU A 29 3.13 3.13 2.04
C LEU A 29 3.55 3.38 0.60
N MET A 30 4.50 4.30 0.43
CA MET A 30 5.15 4.58 -0.85
C MET A 30 6.35 3.67 -1.04
N ILE A 31 6.52 3.15 -2.24
CA ILE A 31 7.52 2.14 -2.53
C ILE A 31 8.30 2.57 -3.75
N GLU A 32 9.60 2.77 -3.57
CA GLU A 32 10.43 3.25 -4.66
C GLU A 32 10.49 2.21 -5.78
N GLY A 33 10.32 2.67 -7.02
CA GLY A 33 10.45 1.85 -8.22
C GLY A 33 9.13 1.53 -8.93
N ARG A 34 9.18 0.52 -9.79
CA ARG A 34 8.10 0.17 -10.74
C ARG A 34 7.06 -0.77 -10.13
N HIS A 35 5.93 -0.93 -10.82
CA HIS A 35 4.82 -1.81 -10.43
C HIS A 35 5.27 -3.21 -9.99
N ASN A 36 6.14 -3.83 -10.79
CA ASN A 36 6.59 -5.22 -10.63
C ASN A 36 7.55 -5.43 -9.44
N MET A 37 8.16 -4.36 -8.92
CA MET A 37 9.04 -4.45 -7.75
C MET A 37 8.29 -4.91 -6.50
N ALA A 38 6.97 -4.86 -6.53
CA ALA A 38 6.09 -5.47 -5.54
C ALA A 38 6.36 -6.93 -5.28
N TYR A 39 6.68 -7.66 -6.34
CA TYR A 39 6.65 -9.11 -6.34
C TYR A 39 8.03 -9.72 -6.11
N HIS A 40 9.08 -8.89 -6.10
CA HIS A 40 10.45 -9.36 -6.02
C HIS A 40 11.22 -8.62 -4.93
N GLU A 41 11.59 -7.38 -5.19
CA GLU A 41 12.58 -6.67 -4.36
C GLU A 41 11.99 -6.09 -3.08
N CYS A 42 10.71 -5.72 -3.11
CA CYS A 42 10.02 -5.13 -1.95
C CYS A 42 8.97 -6.07 -1.35
N PHE A 43 9.00 -7.36 -1.67
CA PHE A 43 7.95 -8.31 -1.30
C PHE A 43 7.76 -8.39 0.22
N GLU A 44 8.83 -8.66 0.96
CA GLU A 44 8.77 -8.81 2.42
C GLU A 44 8.25 -7.56 3.13
N THR A 45 8.72 -6.38 2.72
CA THR A 45 8.27 -5.10 3.27
C THR A 45 6.78 -4.87 2.98
N ARG A 46 6.33 -5.15 1.76
CA ARG A 46 4.92 -4.96 1.35
C ARG A 46 3.98 -5.90 2.09
N VAL A 47 4.33 -7.18 2.13
CA VAL A 47 3.49 -8.21 2.75
C VAL A 47 3.43 -8.00 4.26
N SER A 48 4.56 -7.69 4.90
CA SER A 48 4.59 -7.41 6.34
C SER A 48 3.73 -6.18 6.67
N ALA A 49 3.88 -5.08 5.94
CA ALA A 49 3.07 -3.88 6.18
C ALA A 49 1.56 -4.14 6.00
N ALA A 50 1.17 -4.87 4.94
CA ALA A 50 -0.22 -5.22 4.71
C ALA A 50 -0.76 -6.15 5.82
N ARG A 51 -0.01 -7.19 6.18
CA ARG A 51 -0.36 -8.12 7.26
C ARG A 51 -0.54 -7.38 8.58
N ASP A 52 0.42 -6.55 8.97
CA ASP A 52 0.41 -5.88 10.27
C ASP A 52 -0.74 -4.88 10.35
N TRP A 53 -1.08 -4.21 9.24
CA TRP A 53 -2.28 -3.40 9.15
C TRP A 53 -3.55 -4.24 9.37
N PHE A 54 -3.71 -5.36 8.65
CA PHE A 54 -4.88 -6.23 8.81
C PHE A 54 -4.98 -6.81 10.21
N VAL A 55 -3.88 -7.28 10.80
CA VAL A 55 -3.87 -7.78 12.19
C VAL A 55 -4.43 -6.70 13.10
N ARG A 56 -3.84 -5.49 13.10
CA ARG A 56 -4.30 -4.39 13.95
C ARG A 56 -5.79 -4.09 13.74
N GLN A 57 -6.23 -3.93 12.49
CA GLN A 57 -7.61 -3.55 12.20
C GLN A 57 -8.64 -4.64 12.50
N LEU A 58 -8.26 -5.91 12.38
CA LEU A 58 -9.19 -7.03 12.58
C LEU A 58 -9.16 -7.58 14.00
N THR A 59 -8.09 -7.34 14.78
CA THR A 59 -8.00 -7.81 16.17
C THR A 59 -8.39 -6.76 17.20
N GLU A 60 -8.37 -5.46 16.89
CA GLU A 60 -8.73 -4.38 17.84
C GLU A 60 -10.24 -4.26 18.16
N GLY A 61 -11.05 -5.30 17.85
CA GLY A 61 -12.48 -5.35 18.17
C GLY A 61 -12.99 -6.72 18.65
N SER A 62 -12.08 -7.64 19.04
CA SER A 62 -12.43 -8.95 19.62
C SER A 62 -12.48 -8.93 21.15
#